data_AF-A0A0P7WRL2-F1
#
_entry.id   AF-A0A0P7WRL2-F1
#
_cell.length_a   1.000
_cell.length_b   1.000
_cell.length_c   1.000
_cell.angle_alpha   90.00
_cell.angle_beta   90.00
_cell.angle_gamma   90.00
#
_symmetry.space_group_name_H-M   'P 1'
#
loop_
_entity.id
_entity.type
_entity.pdbx_description
1 polymer ?
#
loop_
_entity_poly.entity_id
_entity_poly.type
_entity_poly.pdbx_seq_one_letter_code
_entity_poly.pdbx_strand_id
1 'polypeptide(L)'
;KSLQNLEDASDDLMMFDDDSLLVPYQIGDVFISHSQEETQEMLETAKELLKEEIKGLESRVSSIQEVLADLKVQLYAKFGNNINLEADDS
;
A
#
# COMPACT_ATOMS: atom_id res chain seq x y z
N LYS A 1 -2.44 -1.01 -7.85
CA LYS A 1 -3.36 -0.30 -8.78
C LYS A 1 -4.07 0.84 -8.07
N SER A 2 -4.59 0.66 -6.86
CA SER A 2 -5.30 1.74 -6.14
C SER A 2 -4.46 3.01 -5.94
N LEU A 3 -3.16 2.90 -5.59
CA LEU A 3 -2.29 4.07 -5.46
C LEU A 3 -2.11 4.80 -6.79
N GLN A 4 -1.77 4.06 -7.85
CA GLN A 4 -1.64 4.59 -9.21
C GLN A 4 -2.92 5.30 -9.65
N ASN A 5 -4.10 4.72 -9.39
CA ASN A 5 -5.36 5.35 -9.76
C ASN A 5 -5.59 6.70 -9.03
N LEU A 6 -5.13 6.84 -7.79
CA LEU A 6 -5.21 8.10 -7.05
C LEU A 6 -4.18 9.13 -7.56
N GLU A 7 -3.02 8.66 -8.01
CA GLU A 7 -2.01 9.51 -8.66
C GLU A 7 -2.54 10.01 -10.02
N ASP A 8 -3.06 9.11 -10.85
CA ASP A 8 -3.67 9.44 -12.14
C ASP A 8 -4.85 10.42 -11.96
N ALA A 9 -5.74 10.19 -10.98
CA ALA A 9 -6.86 11.09 -10.70
C ALA A 9 -6.42 12.48 -10.22
N SER A 10 -5.35 12.54 -9.43
CA SER A 10 -4.72 13.79 -8.97
C SER A 10 -4.11 14.55 -10.15
N ASP A 11 -3.43 13.85 -11.06
CA ASP A 11 -2.84 14.45 -12.26
C ASP A 11 -3.91 14.97 -13.23
N ASP A 12 -4.96 14.18 -13.47
CA ASP A 12 -6.11 14.58 -14.29
C ASP A 12 -6.82 15.80 -13.71
N LEU A 13 -6.97 15.87 -12.38
CA LEU A 13 -7.57 17.01 -11.70
C LEU A 13 -6.73 18.27 -11.86
N MET A 14 -5.40 18.18 -11.80
CA MET A 14 -4.51 19.33 -12.02
C MET A 14 -4.54 19.86 -13.45
N MET A 15 -4.92 19.04 -14.44
CA MET A 15 -5.11 19.48 -15.83
C MET A 15 -6.44 20.20 -16.07
N PHE A 16 -7.31 20.25 -15.05
CA PHE A 16 -8.60 20.91 -15.13
C PHE A 16 -8.44 22.40 -14.81
N ASP A 17 -8.74 23.26 -15.79
CA ASP A 17 -8.52 24.71 -15.71
C ASP A 17 -9.71 25.50 -15.15
N ASP A 18 -10.85 24.85 -14.85
CA ASP A 18 -12.06 25.51 -14.35
C ASP A 18 -12.27 25.28 -12.85
N ASP A 19 -11.52 26.03 -12.04
CA ASP A 19 -11.58 26.01 -10.58
C ASP A 19 -12.97 26.37 -9.99
N SER A 20 -13.91 26.87 -10.82
CA SER A 20 -15.25 27.25 -10.39
C SER A 20 -16.24 26.08 -10.33
N LEU A 21 -15.90 24.96 -10.95
CA LEU A 21 -16.73 23.76 -10.95
C LEU A 21 -16.39 22.86 -9.76
N LEU A 22 -17.45 22.33 -9.14
CA LEU A 22 -17.27 21.36 -8.07
C LEU A 22 -16.97 19.97 -8.66
N VAL A 23 -15.98 19.32 -8.08
CA VAL A 23 -15.49 18.00 -8.46
C VAL A 23 -16.24 16.94 -7.64
N PRO A 24 -16.90 15.96 -8.28
CA PRO A 24 -17.55 14.87 -7.56
C PRO A 24 -16.52 13.85 -7.09
N TYR A 25 -16.28 13.80 -5.77
CA TYR A 25 -15.40 12.83 -5.13
C TYR A 25 -16.18 11.61 -4.61
N GLN A 26 -15.71 10.40 -4.89
CA GLN A 26 -16.38 9.16 -4.48
C GLN A 26 -16.01 8.75 -3.04
N ILE A 27 -17.02 8.51 -2.21
CA ILE A 27 -16.87 7.95 -0.86
C ILE A 27 -17.79 6.73 -0.73
N GLY A 28 -17.21 5.53 -0.77
CA GLY A 28 -18.00 4.30 -0.82
C GLY A 28 -18.89 4.27 -2.06
N ASP A 29 -20.21 4.26 -1.84
CA ASP A 29 -21.22 4.18 -2.90
C ASP A 29 -21.84 5.53 -3.28
N VAL A 30 -21.36 6.64 -2.69
CA VAL A 30 -21.90 8.00 -2.94
C VAL A 30 -20.83 8.93 -3.49
N PHE A 31 -21.26 10.01 -4.15
CA PHE A 31 -20.41 11.10 -4.61
C PHE A 31 -20.76 12.37 -3.86
N ILE A 32 -19.73 13.11 -3.42
CA ILE A 32 -19.86 14.41 -2.77
C ILE A 32 -19.06 15.42 -3.57
N SER A 33 -19.68 16.55 -3.89
CA SER A 33 -19.07 17.61 -4.69
C SER A 33 -18.24 18.54 -3.80
N HIS A 34 -16.97 18.70 -4.14
CA HIS A 34 -16.01 19.54 -3.43
C HIS A 34 -15.33 20.51 -4.38
N SER A 35 -14.65 21.53 -3.85
CA SER A 35 -13.73 22.32 -4.67
C SER A 35 -12.57 21.46 -5.18
N GLN A 36 -11.89 21.93 -6.22
CA GLN A 36 -10.68 21.29 -6.74
C GLN A 36 -9.58 21.19 -5.67
N GLU A 37 -9.37 22.25 -4.89
CA GLU A 37 -8.41 22.28 -3.78
C GLU A 37 -8.72 21.23 -2.72
N GLU A 38 -9.96 21.18 -2.22
CA GLU A 38 -10.39 20.17 -1.24
C GLU A 38 -10.24 18.75 -1.79
N THR A 39 -10.61 18.54 -3.06
CA THR A 39 -10.51 17.21 -3.69
C THR A 39 -9.04 16.78 -3.81
N GLN A 40 -8.14 17.71 -4.11
CA GLN A 40 -6.71 17.46 -4.18
C GLN A 40 -6.13 17.07 -2.81
N GLU A 41 -6.53 17.76 -1.73
CA GLU A 41 -6.14 17.41 -0.36
C GLU A 41 -6.65 16.02 0.06
N MET A 42 -7.89 15.68 -0.32
CA MET A 42 -8.47 14.37 -0.05
C MET A 42 -7.73 13.25 -0.79
N LEU A 43 -7.38 13.47 -2.06
CA LEU A 43 -6.58 12.54 -2.85
C LEU A 43 -5.18 12.36 -2.26
N GLU A 44 -4.52 13.43 -1.80
CA GLU A 44 -3.20 13.32 -1.16
C GLU A 44 -3.28 12.52 0.14
N THR A 45 -4.25 12.84 0.99
CA THR A 45 -4.48 12.09 2.25
C THR A 45 -4.71 10.60 1.97
N ALA A 46 -5.51 10.26 0.96
CA ALA A 46 -5.76 8.87 0.59
C ALA A 46 -4.49 8.17 0.07
N LYS A 47 -3.64 8.86 -0.70
CA LYS A 47 -2.33 8.34 -1.15
C LYS A 47 -1.39 8.09 0.02
N GLU A 48 -1.31 9.01 0.98
CA GLU A 48 -0.45 8.88 2.16
C GLU A 48 -0.87 7.67 3.01
N LEU A 49 -2.16 7.54 3.33
CA LEU A 49 -2.69 6.39 4.08
C LEU A 49 -2.35 5.06 3.41
N LEU A 50 -2.51 4.98 2.09
CA LEU A 50 -2.21 3.76 1.34
C LEU A 50 -0.71 3.46 1.31
N LYS A 51 0.15 4.48 1.20
CA LYS A 51 1.62 4.33 1.28
C LYS A 51 2.05 3.84 2.65
N GLU A 52 1.46 4.36 3.72
CA GLU A 52 1.72 3.89 5.09
C GLU A 52 1.29 2.42 5.29
N GLU A 53 0.13 2.04 4.76
CA GLU A 53 -0.34 0.65 4.81
C GLU A 53 0.62 -0.29 4.09
N ILE A 54 1.05 0.07 2.87
CA ILE A 54 2.05 -0.70 2.10
C ILE A 54 3.32 -0.89 2.91
N LYS A 55 3.87 0.21 3.46
CA LYS A 55 5.09 0.16 4.28
C LYS A 55 4.91 -0.72 5.51
N GLY A 56 3.75 -0.67 6.15
CA GLY A 56 3.41 -1.53 7.29
C GLY A 56 3.39 -3.02 6.90
N LEU A 57 2.80 -3.35 5.75
CA LEU A 57 2.77 -4.71 5.23
C LEU A 57 4.17 -5.21 4.87
N GLU A 58 4.99 -4.41 4.19
CA GLU A 58 6.38 -4.75 3.86
C GLU A 58 7.21 -5.01 5.12
N SER A 59 7.07 -4.16 6.14
CA SER A 59 7.73 -4.36 7.43
C SER A 59 7.32 -5.68 8.08
N ARG A 60 6.04 -6.04 8.04
CA ARG A 60 5.56 -7.32 8.58
C ARG A 60 6.12 -8.51 7.81
N VAL A 61 6.21 -8.43 6.49
CA VAL A 61 6.83 -9.47 5.65
C VAL A 61 8.29 -9.66 6.05
N SER A 62 9.05 -8.57 6.17
CA SER A 62 10.46 -8.61 6.59
C SER A 62 10.62 -9.28 7.97
N SER A 63 9.81 -8.89 8.96
CA SER A 63 9.88 -9.49 10.30
C SER A 63 9.53 -10.98 10.28
N ILE A 64 8.57 -11.41 9.47
CA ILE A 64 8.22 -12.83 9.34
C ILE A 64 9.39 -13.61 8.70
N GLN A 65 10.04 -13.04 7.68
CA GLN A 65 11.20 -13.66 7.03
C GLN A 65 12.39 -13.80 7.97
N GLU A 66 12.66 -12.79 8.81
CA GLU A 66 13.70 -12.85 9.85
C GLU A 66 13.42 -13.97 10.85
N VAL A 67 12.19 -14.02 11.40
CA VAL A 67 11.78 -15.09 12.32
C VAL A 67 11.88 -16.47 11.68
N LEU A 68 11.48 -16.60 10.41
CA LEU A 68 11.59 -17.86 9.67
C LEU A 68 13.06 -18.29 9.51
N ALA A 69 13.96 -17.36 9.17
CA ALA A 69 15.39 -17.64 9.04
C ALA A 69 15.98 -18.11 10.38
N ASP A 70 15.66 -17.43 11.48
CA ASP A 70 16.10 -17.81 12.83
C ASP A 70 15.58 -19.21 13.22
N LEU A 71 14.32 -19.52 12.89
CA LEU A 71 13.75 -20.84 13.13
C LEU A 71 14.44 -21.93 12.30
N LYS A 72 14.73 -21.67 11.01
CA LYS A 72 15.49 -22.60 10.16
C LYS A 72 16.85 -22.93 10.80
N VAL A 73 17.59 -21.93 11.28
CA VAL A 73 18.87 -22.12 11.97
C VAL A 73 18.71 -22.98 13.22
N GLN A 74 17.72 -22.68 14.07
CA GLN A 74 17.46 -23.44 15.30
C GLN A 74 17.11 -24.91 15.02
N LEU A 75 16.30 -25.17 13.98
CA LEU A 75 15.93 -26.52 13.58
C LEU A 75 17.13 -27.30 13.04
N TYR A 76 17.95 -26.68 12.20
CA TYR A 76 19.19 -27.32 11.71
C TYR A 76 20.18 -27.59 12.85
N ALA A 77 20.32 -26.68 13.81
CA ALA A 77 21.16 -26.92 14.98
C ALA A 77 20.69 -28.11 15.83
N LYS A 78 19.36 -28.34 15.91
CA LYS A 78 18.77 -29.41 16.72
C LYS A 78 18.70 -30.76 16.00
N PHE A 79 18.36 -30.76 14.72
CA PHE A 79 18.06 -31.99 13.96
C PHE A 79 19.13 -32.34 12.92
N GLY A 80 20.03 -31.40 12.60
CA GLY A 80 21.12 -31.60 11.64
C GLY A 80 20.61 -32.03 10.27
N ASN A 81 21.30 -32.99 9.66
CA ASN A 81 21.00 -33.50 8.31
C ASN A 81 19.78 -34.45 8.26
N ASN A 82 19.04 -34.61 9.36
CA ASN A 82 17.84 -35.46 9.39
C ASN A 82 16.60 -34.76 8.81
N ILE A 83 16.71 -33.46 8.49
CA ILE A 83 15.63 -32.65 7.91
C ILE A 83 16.16 -31.85 6.71
N ASN A 84 15.27 -31.48 5.79
CA ASN A 84 15.58 -30.61 4.65
C ASN A 84 14.54 -29.48 4.58
N LEU A 85 14.96 -28.24 4.85
CA LEU A 85 14.08 -27.05 4.94
C LEU A 85 14.23 -26.10 3.72
N GLU A 86 15.10 -26.44 2.77
CA GLU A 86 15.41 -25.61 1.59
C GLU A 86 14.42 -25.78 0.42
N ALA A 87 13.38 -26.60 0.58
CA ALA A 87 12.39 -26.86 -0.49
C ALA A 87 11.40 -25.69 -0.69
N ASP A 88 11.31 -24.77 0.27
CA ASP A 88 10.33 -23.67 0.28
C ASP A 88 10.88 -22.34 -0.27
N ASP A 89 12.15 -22.26 -0.68
CA ASP A 89 12.77 -21.01 -1.19
C ASP A 89 12.68 -20.88 -2.74
N SER A 90 11.73 -21.58 -3.39
CA SER A 90 11.49 -21.57 -4.86
C SER A 90 10.21 -20.87 -5.30
#